data_AF-L1J741-F1
#
_entry.id   AF-L1J741-F1
#
_cell.length_a   1.000
_cell.length_b   1.000
_cell.length_c   1.000
_cell.angle_alpha   90.00
_cell.angle_beta   90.00
_cell.angle_gamma   90.00
#
_symmetry.space_group_name_H-M   'P 1'
#
loop_
_entity.id
_entity.type
_entity.pdbx_description
1 polymer ?
#
loop_
_entity_poly.entity_id
_entity_poly.type
_entity_poly.pdbx_seq_one_letter_code
_entity_poly.pdbx_strand_id
1 'polypeptide(L)'
;MNLGPNDSVVRHLLRWFKHRCFKWVNNAPCDHCGSSSTKNAGADRPNVSEQAHGAGVVELYHCNDCNKTTRFPRYNHPGKLMETKRGRCGEWANAFTLCCIAMGFEARHVVDWTDHVWTEVFSEDQQRWIHCDPCEDSWDSPLLYSEGWGKKLSYVIAFSKDEVVDVTCRYTRQWDECRTRRSKCPELWLAEYIQTIKLSKLSQMPPQRQNVLRQRWEKEVKELEPRNYVKPSEPTEPALPGRTTGSLEWRAARGELG
;
A
#
# COMPACT_ATOMS: atom_id res chain seq x y z
N MET A 1 -8.82 0.06 22.91
CA MET A 1 -7.81 -0.98 23.20
C MET A 1 -6.47 -0.31 23.41
N ASN A 2 -5.74 -0.69 24.47
CA ASN A 2 -4.33 -0.31 24.60
C ASN A 2 -3.54 -1.16 23.61
N LEU A 3 -2.89 -0.51 22.65
CA LEU A 3 -1.95 -1.18 21.75
C LEU A 3 -0.73 -1.63 22.57
N GLY A 4 -0.18 -2.79 22.23
CA GLY A 4 1.10 -3.19 22.79
C GLY A 4 2.24 -2.24 22.36
N PRO A 5 3.41 -2.29 23.03
CA PRO A 5 4.47 -1.31 22.82
C PRO A 5 4.92 -1.20 21.35
N ASN A 6 5.09 -2.34 20.67
CA ASN A 6 5.53 -2.39 19.27
C ASN A 6 4.47 -1.82 18.33
N ASP A 7 3.21 -2.24 18.50
CA ASP A 7 2.08 -1.70 17.73
C ASP A 7 1.94 -0.19 17.91
N SER A 8 2.14 0.31 19.14
CA SER A 8 2.15 1.74 19.43
C SER A 8 3.26 2.45 18.65
N VAL A 9 4.47 1.90 18.60
CA VAL A 9 5.59 2.48 17.82
C VAL A 9 5.24 2.56 16.34
N VAL A 10 4.69 1.50 15.74
CA VAL A 10 4.31 1.50 14.31
C VAL A 10 3.21 2.53 14.04
N ARG A 11 2.21 2.64 14.93
CA ARG A 11 1.16 3.66 14.81
C ARG A 11 1.73 5.09 14.91
N HIS A 12 2.69 5.34 15.80
CA HIS A 12 3.36 6.63 15.88
C HIS A 12 4.23 6.90 14.65
N LEU A 13 4.89 5.87 14.10
CA LEU A 13 5.64 5.96 12.85
C LEU A 13 4.71 6.34 11.69
N LEU A 14 3.54 5.71 11.57
CA LEU A 14 2.52 6.02 10.57
C LEU A 14 2.10 7.50 10.62
N ARG A 15 1.78 7.97 11.83
CA ARG A 15 1.41 9.37 12.06
C ARG A 15 2.56 10.32 11.74
N TRP A 16 3.76 10.03 12.21
CA TRP A 16 4.94 10.83 11.88
C TRP A 16 5.18 10.87 10.37
N PHE A 17 5.01 9.73 9.69
CA PHE A 17 5.25 9.63 8.25
C PHE A 17 4.33 10.58 7.48
N LYS A 18 3.02 10.53 7.74
CA LYS A 18 2.03 11.40 7.07
C LYS A 18 2.17 12.87 7.42
N HIS A 19 2.36 13.20 8.69
CA HIS A 19 2.21 14.59 9.17
C HIS A 19 3.53 15.35 9.26
N ARG A 20 4.68 14.67 9.14
CA ARG A 20 6.02 15.26 9.32
C ARG A 20 7.05 14.84 8.28
N CYS A 21 7.05 13.58 7.85
CA CYS A 21 8.11 13.07 6.98
C CYS A 21 7.83 13.29 5.50
N PHE A 22 6.71 12.80 5.00
CA PHE A 22 6.45 12.61 3.57
C PHE A 22 5.32 13.52 3.08
N LYS A 23 5.41 13.99 1.83
CA LYS A 23 4.47 14.95 1.26
C LYS A 23 3.72 14.38 0.05
N TRP A 24 2.42 14.64 0.01
CA TRP A 24 1.60 14.23 -1.13
C TRP A 24 1.81 15.19 -2.30
N VAL A 25 1.92 14.65 -3.52
CA VAL A 25 2.10 15.44 -4.74
C VAL A 25 1.01 15.12 -5.75
N ASN A 26 0.07 16.06 -5.92
CA ASN A 26 -0.87 16.05 -7.05
C ASN A 26 -0.14 16.56 -8.30
N ASN A 27 0.23 17.84 -8.28
CA ASN A 27 1.11 18.46 -9.26
C ASN A 27 2.40 18.89 -8.56
N ALA A 28 3.55 18.64 -9.19
CA ALA A 28 4.82 19.04 -8.60
C ALA A 28 4.93 20.57 -8.54
N PRO A 29 5.28 21.16 -7.38
CA PRO A 29 5.58 22.58 -7.32
C PRO A 29 6.79 22.92 -8.19
N CYS A 30 6.89 24.17 -8.64
CA CYS A 30 7.97 24.59 -9.50
C CYS A 30 9.32 24.56 -8.77
N ASP A 31 10.30 23.85 -9.30
CA ASP A 31 11.65 23.77 -8.71
C ASP A 31 12.43 25.11 -8.83
N HIS A 32 11.96 26.04 -9.67
CA HIS A 32 12.63 27.33 -9.88
C HIS A 32 12.11 28.46 -8.98
N CYS A 33 10.78 28.52 -8.75
CA CYS A 33 10.16 29.61 -7.98
C CYS A 33 9.32 29.13 -6.78
N GLY A 34 9.18 27.81 -6.57
CA GLY A 34 8.40 27.23 -5.48
C GLY A 34 6.88 27.28 -5.66
N SER A 35 6.38 27.90 -6.73
CA SER A 35 4.93 28.03 -6.96
C SER A 35 4.24 26.68 -7.12
N SER A 36 3.07 26.53 -6.51
CA SER A 36 2.15 25.42 -6.72
C SER A 36 1.25 25.59 -7.95
N SER A 37 1.32 26.74 -8.63
CA SER A 37 0.59 27.03 -9.87
C SER A 37 1.25 26.33 -11.06
N THR A 38 1.26 24.99 -11.02
CA THR A 38 1.80 24.15 -12.09
C THR A 38 0.72 23.28 -12.73
N LYS A 39 0.86 23.07 -14.03
CA LYS A 39 -0.03 22.21 -14.84
C LYS A 39 0.77 21.07 -15.44
N ASN A 40 0.15 19.90 -15.52
CA ASN A 40 0.74 18.76 -16.20
C ASN A 40 1.03 19.14 -17.67
N ALA A 41 2.25 18.88 -18.10
CA ALA A 41 2.77 19.21 -19.43
C ALA A 41 3.24 17.94 -20.17
N GLY A 42 2.66 16.80 -19.84
CA GLY A 42 3.02 15.49 -20.40
C GLY A 42 4.05 14.73 -19.58
N ALA A 43 4.73 13.80 -20.23
CA ALA A 43 5.74 12.94 -19.64
C ALA A 43 6.99 12.85 -20.52
N ASP A 44 8.12 12.55 -19.89
CA ASP A 44 9.41 12.39 -20.52
C ASP A 44 10.09 11.10 -20.03
N ARG A 45 11.14 10.68 -20.74
CA ARG A 45 11.99 9.57 -20.33
C ARG A 45 12.89 9.99 -19.16
N PRO A 46 13.16 9.07 -18.21
CA PRO A 46 14.17 9.26 -17.20
C PRO A 46 15.55 9.48 -17.82
N ASN A 47 16.33 10.40 -17.25
CA ASN A 47 17.77 10.48 -17.52
C ASN A 47 18.52 9.36 -16.79
N VAL A 48 19.83 9.23 -17.04
CA VAL A 48 20.67 8.14 -16.47
C VAL A 48 20.61 8.10 -14.94
N SER A 49 20.67 9.26 -14.27
CA SER A 49 20.60 9.32 -12.81
C SER A 49 19.21 8.93 -12.33
N GLU A 50 18.14 9.45 -12.96
CA GLU A 50 16.76 9.14 -12.59
C GLU A 50 16.46 7.63 -12.74
N GLN A 51 16.94 7.03 -13.83
CA GLN A 51 16.80 5.60 -14.11
C GLN A 51 17.57 4.75 -13.10
N ALA A 52 18.76 5.17 -12.67
CA ALA A 52 19.54 4.48 -11.63
C ALA A 52 18.80 4.41 -10.29
N HIS A 53 17.86 5.32 -10.03
CA HIS A 53 16.97 5.30 -8.86
C HIS A 53 15.58 4.69 -9.17
N GLY A 54 15.47 3.91 -10.24
CA GLY A 54 14.29 3.14 -10.59
C GLY A 54 13.12 3.98 -11.11
N ALA A 55 13.36 5.20 -11.59
CA ALA A 55 12.32 5.95 -12.29
C ALA A 55 12.00 5.28 -13.63
N GLY A 56 10.73 4.97 -13.88
CA GLY A 56 10.25 4.47 -15.18
C GLY A 56 9.69 5.58 -16.08
N VAL A 57 9.20 6.65 -15.47
CA VAL A 57 8.59 7.81 -16.15
C VAL A 57 8.90 9.09 -15.38
N VAL A 58 8.98 10.20 -16.10
CA VAL A 58 9.11 11.54 -15.52
C VAL A 58 7.92 12.37 -15.94
N GLU A 59 7.12 12.81 -14.97
CA GLU A 59 6.01 13.73 -15.23
C GLU A 59 6.57 15.14 -15.38
N LEU A 60 6.12 15.88 -16.40
CA LEU A 60 6.53 17.26 -16.62
C LEU A 60 5.44 18.22 -16.13
N TYR A 61 5.87 19.29 -15.47
CA TYR A 61 4.98 20.30 -14.91
C TYR A 61 5.39 21.70 -15.36
N HIS A 62 4.55 22.37 -16.14
CA HIS A 62 4.77 23.75 -16.56
C HIS A 62 4.27 24.72 -15.48
N CYS A 63 5.09 25.67 -15.08
CA CYS A 63 4.74 26.70 -14.09
C CYS A 63 4.15 27.93 -14.77
N ASN A 64 2.94 28.33 -14.35
CA ASN A 64 2.27 29.51 -14.93
C ASN A 64 2.92 30.84 -14.52
N ASP A 65 3.70 30.85 -13.43
CA ASP A 65 4.23 32.11 -12.86
C ASP A 65 5.61 32.48 -13.42
N CYS A 66 6.46 31.47 -13.71
CA CYS A 66 7.82 31.70 -14.24
C CYS A 66 8.08 31.05 -15.60
N ASN A 67 7.08 30.39 -16.19
CA ASN A 67 7.14 29.70 -17.49
C ASN A 67 8.24 28.61 -17.61
N LYS A 68 8.79 28.15 -16.47
CA LYS A 68 9.74 27.03 -16.43
C LYS A 68 9.04 25.69 -16.27
N THR A 69 9.70 24.63 -16.71
CA THR A 69 9.23 23.25 -16.58
C THR A 69 9.97 22.53 -15.47
N THR A 70 9.23 21.92 -14.57
CA THR A 70 9.72 21.05 -13.50
C THR A 70 9.57 19.58 -13.89
N ARG A 71 10.60 18.79 -13.58
CA ARG A 71 10.59 17.33 -13.75
C ARG A 71 10.15 16.68 -12.45
N PHE A 72 9.28 15.68 -12.54
CA PHE A 72 8.88 14.87 -11.40
C PHE A 72 9.06 13.38 -11.72
N PRO A 73 10.27 12.84 -11.50
CA PRO A 73 10.55 11.42 -11.70
C PRO A 73 9.78 10.56 -10.70
N ARG A 74 9.12 9.50 -11.19
CA ARG A 74 8.39 8.52 -10.37
C ARG A 74 9.35 7.43 -9.91
N TYR A 75 10.12 7.71 -8.85
CA TYR A 75 11.17 6.83 -8.33
C TYR A 75 10.61 5.57 -7.65
N ASN A 76 11.29 4.43 -7.84
CA ASN A 76 11.00 3.18 -7.13
C ASN A 76 12.09 2.78 -6.13
N HIS A 77 13.24 3.47 -6.10
CA HIS A 77 14.29 3.19 -5.12
C HIS A 77 13.93 3.82 -3.75
N PRO A 78 13.66 3.03 -2.70
CA PRO A 78 13.15 3.57 -1.44
C PRO A 78 14.13 4.51 -0.73
N GLY A 79 15.45 4.28 -0.85
CA GLY A 79 16.45 5.23 -0.36
C GLY A 79 16.34 6.60 -1.03
N LYS A 80 15.98 6.64 -2.32
CA LYS A 80 15.80 7.91 -3.03
C LYS A 80 14.52 8.61 -2.57
N LEU A 81 13.48 7.85 -2.29
CA LEU A 81 12.23 8.36 -1.73
C LEU A 81 12.44 8.97 -0.34
N MET A 82 13.37 8.45 0.46
CA MET A 82 13.73 9.06 1.75
C MET A 82 14.52 10.37 1.61
N GLU A 83 15.15 10.63 0.46
CA GLU A 83 15.72 11.93 0.12
C GLU A 83 14.65 12.92 -0.37
N THR A 84 13.82 12.51 -1.32
CA THR A 84 12.82 13.40 -1.96
C THR A 84 11.60 13.65 -1.06
N LYS A 85 11.27 12.68 -0.20
CA LYS A 85 10.19 12.71 0.79
C LYS A 85 8.84 13.17 0.22
N ARG A 86 8.56 12.82 -1.03
CA ARG A 86 7.34 13.26 -1.71
C ARG A 86 6.89 12.28 -2.80
N GLY A 87 5.59 12.18 -3.02
CA GLY A 87 5.01 11.34 -4.06
C GLY A 87 3.52 11.05 -3.89
N ARG A 88 3.06 9.96 -4.50
CA ARG A 88 1.68 9.44 -4.40
C ARG A 88 1.70 8.06 -3.72
N CYS A 89 0.58 7.34 -3.69
CA CYS A 89 0.44 6.08 -2.95
C CYS A 89 1.59 5.09 -3.19
N GLY A 90 2.06 4.94 -4.45
CA GLY A 90 3.23 4.15 -4.81
C GLY A 90 4.48 4.50 -3.98
N GLU A 91 4.92 5.76 -4.05
CA GLU A 91 6.10 6.23 -3.33
C GLU A 91 5.91 6.19 -1.80
N TRP A 92 4.70 6.54 -1.33
CA TRP A 92 4.36 6.54 0.09
C TRP A 92 4.46 5.14 0.70
N ALA A 93 3.80 4.15 0.10
CA ALA A 93 3.83 2.78 0.59
C ALA A 93 5.24 2.17 0.50
N ASN A 94 5.98 2.47 -0.57
CA ASN A 94 7.36 1.98 -0.75
C ASN A 94 8.30 2.53 0.34
N ALA A 95 8.31 3.85 0.55
CA ALA A 95 9.15 4.48 1.56
C ALA A 95 8.72 4.13 3.00
N PHE A 96 7.42 4.03 3.27
CA PHE A 96 6.92 3.62 4.58
C PHE A 96 7.29 2.16 4.90
N THR A 97 7.16 1.25 3.93
CA THR A 97 7.59 -0.16 4.09
C THR A 97 9.08 -0.25 4.42
N LEU A 98 9.93 0.57 3.77
CA LEU A 98 11.34 0.68 4.15
C LEU A 98 11.50 1.14 5.60
N CYS A 99 10.76 2.17 6.04
CA CYS A 99 10.84 2.66 7.43
C CYS A 99 10.49 1.56 8.44
N CYS A 100 9.43 0.79 8.19
CA CYS A 100 9.05 -0.34 9.05
C CYS A 100 10.19 -1.37 9.14
N ILE A 101 10.75 -1.78 8.00
CA ILE A 101 11.86 -2.76 7.95
C ILE A 101 13.11 -2.21 8.65
N ALA A 102 13.45 -0.94 8.43
CA ALA A 102 14.60 -0.29 9.05
C ALA A 102 14.49 -0.20 10.57
N MET A 103 13.26 -0.11 11.10
CA MET A 103 12.98 -0.15 12.54
C MET A 103 12.91 -1.58 13.11
N GLY A 104 13.15 -2.60 12.29
CA GLY A 104 13.16 -4.01 12.72
C GLY A 104 11.80 -4.70 12.69
N PHE A 105 10.76 -4.05 12.15
CA PHE A 105 9.45 -4.68 12.00
C PHE A 105 9.41 -5.58 10.76
N GLU A 106 8.66 -6.67 10.87
CA GLU A 106 8.31 -7.46 9.69
C GLU A 106 7.20 -6.76 8.93
N ALA A 107 7.47 -6.41 7.67
CA ALA A 107 6.55 -5.68 6.83
C ALA A 107 6.37 -6.36 5.46
N ARG A 108 5.15 -6.26 4.93
CA ARG A 108 4.80 -6.61 3.56
C ARG A 108 4.43 -5.35 2.79
N HIS A 109 4.87 -5.27 1.54
CA HIS A 109 4.30 -4.34 0.56
C HIS A 109 3.07 -5.00 -0.07
N VAL A 110 1.91 -4.35 0.00
CA VAL A 110 0.65 -4.89 -0.49
C VAL A 110 0.22 -4.16 -1.73
N VAL A 111 -0.14 -4.92 -2.76
CA VAL A 111 -0.54 -4.41 -4.07
C VAL A 111 -1.98 -4.80 -4.37
N ASP A 112 -2.82 -3.78 -4.56
CA ASP A 112 -4.17 -3.91 -5.08
C ASP A 112 -4.18 -3.60 -6.58
N TRP A 113 -4.68 -4.56 -7.37
CA TRP A 113 -4.75 -4.46 -8.83
C TRP A 113 -5.67 -3.35 -9.33
N THR A 114 -6.42 -2.68 -8.45
CA THR A 114 -7.24 -1.50 -8.74
C THR A 114 -6.52 -0.18 -8.43
N ASP A 115 -5.20 -0.15 -8.66
CA ASP A 115 -4.33 1.04 -8.60
C ASP A 115 -4.21 1.65 -7.19
N HIS A 116 -3.89 0.81 -6.20
CA HIS A 116 -3.49 1.27 -4.87
C HIS A 116 -2.49 0.31 -4.23
N VAL A 117 -1.69 0.82 -3.30
CA VAL A 117 -0.68 0.05 -2.56
C VAL A 117 -0.58 0.56 -1.13
N TRP A 118 -0.21 -0.33 -0.22
CA TRP A 118 -0.03 -0.01 1.21
C TRP A 118 0.94 -1.00 1.87
N THR A 119 1.00 -0.99 3.20
CA THR A 119 1.90 -1.84 3.99
C THR A 119 1.10 -2.70 4.96
N GLU A 120 1.50 -3.95 5.17
CA GLU A 120 1.11 -4.73 6.34
C GLU A 120 2.30 -4.86 7.28
N VAL A 121 2.08 -4.80 8.59
CA VAL A 121 3.11 -5.02 9.61
C VAL A 121 2.66 -6.14 10.54
N PHE A 122 3.53 -7.11 10.85
CA PHE A 122 3.18 -8.18 11.77
C PHE A 122 3.19 -7.68 13.21
N SER A 123 2.07 -7.83 13.91
CA SER A 123 1.99 -7.55 15.34
C SER A 123 2.34 -8.80 16.14
N GLU A 124 3.43 -8.74 16.91
CA GLU A 124 3.78 -9.81 17.84
C GLU A 124 2.78 -9.91 19.00
N ASP A 125 2.19 -8.79 19.42
CA ASP A 125 1.22 -8.76 20.52
C ASP A 125 -0.11 -9.39 20.11
N GLN A 126 -0.57 -9.11 18.89
CA GLN A 126 -1.84 -9.63 18.36
C GLN A 126 -1.68 -10.92 17.55
N GLN A 127 -0.44 -11.33 17.26
CA GLN A 127 -0.10 -12.53 16.50
C GLN A 127 -0.77 -12.61 15.12
N ARG A 128 -0.88 -11.46 14.43
CA ARG A 128 -1.46 -11.33 13.08
C ARG A 128 -0.87 -10.15 12.31
N TRP A 129 -1.11 -10.12 11.01
CA TRP A 129 -0.77 -8.98 10.15
C TRP A 129 -1.75 -7.83 10.35
N ILE A 130 -1.21 -6.62 10.49
CA ILE A 130 -1.96 -5.38 10.69
C ILE A 130 -1.86 -4.53 9.43
N HIS A 131 -3.00 -4.14 8.90
CA HIS A 131 -3.10 -3.18 7.80
C HIS A 131 -2.57 -1.80 8.21
N CYS A 132 -1.71 -1.20 7.39
CA CYS A 132 -1.18 0.15 7.56
C CYS A 132 -1.22 0.91 6.22
N ASP A 133 -2.08 1.92 6.10
CA ASP A 133 -2.04 2.86 4.96
C ASP A 133 -1.36 4.17 5.38
N PRO A 134 -0.13 4.44 4.94
CA PRO A 134 0.57 5.68 5.29
C PRO A 134 -0.01 6.91 4.62
N CYS A 135 -0.63 6.80 3.45
CA CYS A 135 -1.32 7.92 2.80
C CYS A 135 -2.49 8.40 3.62
N GLU A 136 -3.19 7.46 4.27
CA GLU A 136 -4.40 7.75 5.02
C GLU A 136 -4.16 7.93 6.53
N ASP A 137 -2.99 7.56 7.06
CA ASP A 137 -2.74 7.44 8.51
C ASP A 137 -3.77 6.48 9.15
N SER A 138 -4.02 5.38 8.43
CA SER A 138 -4.98 4.35 8.80
C SER A 138 -4.26 3.14 9.37
N TRP A 139 -4.59 2.82 10.62
CA TRP A 139 -4.11 1.64 11.35
C TRP A 139 -5.24 0.63 11.48
N ASP A 140 -4.99 -0.61 11.05
CA ASP A 140 -5.88 -1.76 11.23
C ASP A 140 -7.31 -1.57 10.70
N SER A 141 -7.45 -0.83 9.60
CA SER A 141 -8.74 -0.60 8.91
C SER A 141 -8.75 -1.22 7.50
N PRO A 142 -8.67 -2.55 7.35
CA PRO A 142 -8.53 -3.18 6.03
C PRO A 142 -9.75 -2.96 5.11
N LEU A 143 -10.94 -2.72 5.66
CA LEU A 143 -12.15 -2.47 4.87
C LEU A 143 -12.28 -1.03 4.36
N LEU A 144 -11.29 -0.17 4.66
CA LEU A 144 -11.23 1.23 4.20
C LEU A 144 -11.48 1.33 2.69
N TYR A 145 -10.91 0.41 1.91
CA TYR A 145 -10.98 0.45 0.46
C TYR A 145 -12.31 -0.03 -0.09
N SER A 146 -12.77 -1.22 0.32
CA SER A 146 -13.98 -1.81 -0.24
C SER A 146 -15.26 -1.14 0.27
N GLU A 147 -15.28 -0.72 1.54
CA GLU A 147 -16.47 -0.15 2.18
C GLU A 147 -16.35 1.37 2.33
N GLY A 148 -15.20 1.90 2.73
CA GLY A 148 -15.02 3.35 2.85
C GLY A 148 -14.93 4.06 1.51
N TRP A 149 -14.18 3.52 0.55
CA TRP A 149 -14.00 4.13 -0.78
C TRP A 149 -14.89 3.52 -1.85
N GLY A 150 -15.61 2.44 -1.54
CA GLY A 150 -16.43 1.72 -2.51
C GLY A 150 -15.62 1.04 -3.63
N LYS A 151 -14.32 0.75 -3.42
CA LYS A 151 -13.49 0.11 -4.44
C LYS A 151 -14.00 -1.29 -4.77
N LYS A 152 -14.10 -1.57 -6.06
CA LYS A 152 -14.44 -2.90 -6.60
C LYS A 152 -13.18 -3.76 -6.74
N LEU A 153 -12.64 -4.22 -5.61
CA LEU A 153 -11.40 -4.99 -5.55
C LEU A 153 -11.46 -6.29 -6.38
N SER A 154 -10.29 -6.77 -6.82
CA SER A 154 -10.10 -8.05 -7.54
C SER A 154 -8.96 -8.87 -6.94
N TYR A 155 -7.71 -8.40 -7.06
CA TYR A 155 -6.53 -9.06 -6.50
C TYR A 155 -5.83 -8.11 -5.54
N VAL A 156 -5.57 -8.58 -4.33
CA VAL A 156 -4.72 -7.90 -3.34
C VAL A 156 -3.65 -8.89 -2.86
N ILE A 157 -2.41 -8.66 -3.28
CA ILE A 157 -1.29 -9.57 -3.04
C ILE A 157 -0.25 -8.88 -2.17
N ALA A 158 0.17 -9.54 -1.11
CA ALA A 158 1.19 -9.06 -0.18
C ALA A 158 2.55 -9.71 -0.45
N PHE A 159 3.62 -8.92 -0.40
CA PHE A 159 4.99 -9.33 -0.68
C PHE A 159 5.90 -8.94 0.48
N SER A 160 6.68 -9.87 1.02
CA SER A 160 7.77 -9.59 1.95
C SER A 160 9.06 -10.29 1.52
N LYS A 161 10.12 -10.14 2.32
CA LYS A 161 11.36 -10.92 2.14
C LYS A 161 11.13 -12.44 2.25
N ASP A 162 10.12 -12.85 3.02
CA ASP A 162 9.89 -14.24 3.41
C ASP A 162 8.78 -14.93 2.61
N GLU A 163 7.82 -14.17 2.08
CA GLU A 163 6.59 -14.76 1.53
C GLU A 163 5.88 -13.87 0.51
N VAL A 164 5.01 -14.52 -0.26
CA VAL A 164 3.98 -13.91 -1.09
C VAL A 164 2.65 -14.53 -0.65
N VAL A 165 1.62 -13.72 -0.42
CA VAL A 165 0.31 -14.19 0.07
C VAL A 165 -0.80 -13.45 -0.65
N ASP A 166 -1.82 -14.17 -1.11
CA ASP A 166 -3.08 -13.56 -1.52
C ASP A 166 -3.87 -13.19 -0.27
N VAL A 167 -3.96 -11.89 -0.01
CA VAL A 167 -4.62 -11.32 1.18
C VAL A 167 -5.97 -10.72 0.84
N THR A 168 -6.50 -10.96 -0.37
CA THR A 168 -7.71 -10.31 -0.90
C THR A 168 -8.90 -10.38 0.06
N CYS A 169 -9.14 -11.52 0.69
CA CYS A 169 -10.26 -11.71 1.61
C CYS A 169 -10.27 -10.72 2.78
N ARG A 170 -9.09 -10.33 3.29
CA ARG A 170 -8.96 -9.37 4.40
C ARG A 170 -9.55 -8.00 4.06
N TYR A 171 -9.53 -7.63 2.79
CA TYR A 171 -9.82 -6.29 2.31
C TYR A 171 -11.22 -6.15 1.69
N THR A 172 -12.06 -7.19 1.73
CA THR A 172 -13.42 -7.12 1.19
C THR A 172 -14.40 -7.98 1.96
N ARG A 173 -15.59 -7.42 2.26
CA ARG A 173 -16.72 -8.22 2.73
C ARG A 173 -17.62 -8.80 1.64
N GLN A 174 -17.28 -8.50 0.38
CA GLN A 174 -18.06 -8.88 -0.81
C GLN A 174 -17.25 -9.86 -1.65
N TRP A 175 -16.88 -11.00 -1.04
CA TRP A 175 -16.01 -12.00 -1.66
C TRP A 175 -16.57 -12.55 -2.97
N ASP A 176 -17.86 -12.91 -3.01
CA ASP A 176 -18.47 -13.48 -4.21
C ASP A 176 -18.40 -12.53 -5.40
N GLU A 177 -18.68 -11.25 -5.18
CA GLU A 177 -18.52 -10.24 -6.23
C GLU A 177 -17.06 -10.02 -6.61
N CYS A 178 -16.16 -9.97 -5.63
CA CYS A 178 -14.71 -9.85 -5.88
C CYS A 178 -14.21 -10.98 -6.76
N ARG A 179 -14.64 -12.21 -6.49
CA ARG A 179 -14.30 -13.41 -7.26
C ARG A 179 -14.72 -13.32 -8.72
N THR A 180 -15.87 -12.72 -9.04
CA THR A 180 -16.28 -12.53 -10.44
C THR A 180 -15.37 -11.58 -11.23
N ARG A 181 -14.65 -10.68 -10.52
CA ARG A 181 -13.69 -9.73 -11.13
C ARG A 181 -12.28 -10.31 -11.26
N ARG A 182 -12.03 -11.49 -10.71
CA ARG A 182 -10.72 -12.17 -10.74
C ARG A 182 -10.56 -13.01 -12.02
N SER A 183 -10.36 -12.31 -13.14
CA SER A 183 -10.29 -12.92 -14.48
C SER A 183 -8.89 -12.91 -15.12
N LYS A 184 -7.85 -12.48 -14.40
CA LYS A 184 -6.48 -12.36 -14.96
C LYS A 184 -5.74 -13.70 -15.01
N CYS A 185 -6.10 -14.65 -14.15
CA CYS A 185 -5.56 -16.00 -14.13
C CYS A 185 -6.53 -16.96 -13.41
N PRO A 186 -6.46 -18.29 -13.65
CA PRO A 186 -7.21 -19.27 -12.87
C PRO A 186 -6.83 -19.25 -11.38
N GLU A 187 -7.81 -19.36 -10.48
CA GLU A 187 -7.58 -19.35 -9.02
C GLU A 187 -6.67 -20.49 -8.56
N LEU A 188 -6.85 -21.69 -9.10
CA LEU A 188 -6.02 -22.85 -8.76
C LEU A 188 -4.55 -22.61 -9.15
N TRP A 189 -4.33 -22.07 -10.35
CA TRP A 189 -2.98 -21.73 -10.82
C TRP A 189 -2.32 -20.69 -9.91
N LEU A 190 -3.05 -19.63 -9.52
CA LEU A 190 -2.51 -18.61 -8.62
C LEU A 190 -2.15 -19.20 -7.24
N ALA A 191 -3.03 -20.04 -6.67
CA ALA A 191 -2.78 -20.69 -5.40
C ALA A 191 -1.55 -21.62 -5.45
N GLU A 192 -1.43 -22.44 -6.50
CA GLU A 192 -0.28 -23.33 -6.71
C GLU A 192 1.02 -22.55 -6.93
N TYR A 193 0.96 -21.44 -7.67
CA TYR A 193 2.11 -20.59 -7.92
C TYR A 193 2.61 -19.91 -6.64
N ILE A 194 1.70 -19.34 -5.84
CA ILE A 194 2.01 -18.78 -4.52
C ILE A 194 2.61 -19.85 -3.61
N GLN A 195 2.01 -21.06 -3.57
CA GLN A 195 2.52 -22.17 -2.79
C GLN A 195 3.93 -22.58 -3.22
N THR A 196 4.23 -22.55 -4.51
CA THR A 196 5.58 -22.85 -5.04
C THR A 196 6.61 -21.83 -4.55
N ILE A 197 6.30 -20.53 -4.63
CA ILE A 197 7.17 -19.47 -4.11
C ILE A 197 7.40 -19.66 -2.61
N LYS A 198 6.32 -19.90 -1.87
CA LYS A 198 6.33 -20.10 -0.43
C LYS A 198 7.23 -21.27 -0.01
N LEU A 199 7.12 -22.43 -0.65
CA LEU A 199 7.96 -23.59 -0.36
C LEU A 199 9.43 -23.35 -0.74
N SER A 200 9.68 -22.69 -1.87
CA SER A 200 11.03 -22.32 -2.32
C SER A 200 11.73 -21.37 -1.35
N LYS A 201 11.00 -20.38 -0.80
CA LYS A 201 11.52 -19.47 0.23
C LYS A 201 11.76 -20.19 1.55
N LEU A 202 10.82 -21.00 1.99
CA LEU A 202 10.90 -21.71 3.27
C LEU A 202 12.10 -22.66 3.34
N SER A 203 12.43 -23.35 2.24
CA SER A 203 13.56 -24.29 2.20
C SER A 203 14.93 -23.62 2.36
N GLN A 204 15.03 -22.32 2.07
CA GLN A 204 16.25 -21.52 2.19
C GLN A 204 16.41 -20.89 3.59
N MET A 205 15.43 -21.07 4.48
CA MET A 205 15.42 -20.42 5.80
C MET A 205 15.91 -21.35 6.92
N PRO A 206 16.47 -20.79 8.02
CA PRO A 206 16.80 -21.57 9.20
C PRO A 206 15.56 -22.26 9.82
N PRO A 207 15.69 -23.47 10.41
CA PRO A 207 14.56 -24.22 10.97
C PRO A 207 13.69 -23.43 11.96
N GLN A 208 14.30 -22.57 12.78
CA GLN A 208 13.59 -21.73 13.74
C GLN A 208 12.64 -20.77 13.02
N ARG A 209 13.09 -20.12 11.94
CA ARG A 209 12.25 -19.22 11.14
C ARG A 209 11.16 -19.99 10.40
N GLN A 210 11.46 -21.18 9.90
CA GLN A 210 10.46 -22.04 9.26
C GLN A 210 9.29 -22.36 10.21
N ASN A 211 9.59 -22.73 11.45
CA ASN A 211 8.57 -23.05 12.45
C ASN A 211 7.68 -21.84 12.77
N VAL A 212 8.27 -20.65 12.95
CA VAL A 212 7.53 -19.41 13.16
C VAL A 212 6.59 -19.12 11.99
N LEU A 213 7.08 -19.20 10.75
CA LEU A 213 6.26 -18.92 9.57
C LEU A 213 5.12 -19.93 9.40
N ARG A 214 5.36 -21.23 9.62
CA ARG A 214 4.30 -22.25 9.56
C ARG A 214 3.16 -21.95 10.53
N GLN A 215 3.48 -21.61 11.78
CA GLN A 215 2.48 -21.25 12.79
C GLN A 215 1.69 -19.99 12.40
N ARG A 216 2.36 -18.98 11.87
CA ARG A 216 1.70 -17.75 11.39
C ARG A 216 0.78 -18.01 10.21
N TRP A 217 1.22 -18.83 9.25
CA TRP A 217 0.41 -19.21 8.10
C TRP A 217 -0.83 -20.00 8.47
N GLU A 218 -0.73 -20.92 9.43
CA GLU A 218 -1.91 -21.66 9.91
C GLU A 218 -2.97 -20.74 10.51
N LYS A 219 -2.54 -19.68 11.22
CA LYS A 219 -3.46 -18.65 11.73
C LYS A 219 -4.03 -17.78 10.62
N GLU A 220 -3.18 -17.31 9.71
CA GLU A 220 -3.56 -16.42 8.62
C GLU A 220 -4.49 -17.10 7.61
N VAL A 221 -4.25 -18.37 7.26
CA VAL A 221 -5.15 -19.15 6.39
C VAL A 221 -6.55 -19.23 6.99
N LYS A 222 -6.66 -19.49 8.30
CA LYS A 222 -7.94 -19.52 9.00
C LYS A 222 -8.60 -18.15 9.01
N GLU A 223 -7.84 -17.08 9.24
CA GLU A 223 -8.33 -15.70 9.22
C GLU A 223 -8.84 -15.31 7.82
N LEU A 224 -8.09 -15.63 6.76
CA LEU A 224 -8.41 -15.31 5.36
C LEU A 224 -9.52 -16.16 4.73
N GLU A 225 -10.17 -17.05 5.49
CA GLU A 225 -11.32 -17.78 4.98
C GLU A 225 -12.46 -16.79 4.66
N PRO A 226 -13.04 -16.81 3.44
CA PRO A 226 -14.05 -15.84 3.03
C PRO A 226 -15.25 -15.73 3.97
N ARG A 227 -15.61 -16.84 4.65
CA ARG A 227 -16.72 -16.89 5.62
C ARG A 227 -16.53 -15.95 6.83
N ASN A 228 -15.30 -15.57 7.15
CA ASN A 228 -15.02 -14.66 8.25
C ASN A 228 -15.30 -13.20 7.89
N TYR A 229 -15.43 -12.90 6.59
CA TYR A 229 -15.58 -11.55 6.06
C TYR A 229 -16.96 -11.35 5.43
N VAL A 230 -18.00 -12.03 5.90
CA VAL A 230 -19.35 -11.80 5.36
C VAL A 230 -19.89 -10.46 5.85
N LYS A 231 -20.47 -9.67 4.94
CA LYS A 231 -21.14 -8.42 5.30
C LYS A 231 -22.28 -8.70 6.30
N PRO A 232 -22.28 -8.09 7.50
CA PRO A 232 -23.37 -8.25 8.45
C PRO A 232 -24.71 -7.76 7.86
N SER A 233 -25.81 -8.37 8.29
CA SER A 233 -27.17 -7.96 7.86
C SER A 233 -27.55 -6.56 8.35
N GLU A 234 -26.96 -6.12 9.47
CA GLU A 234 -27.15 -4.78 10.03
C GLU A 234 -25.80 -4.08 10.22
N PRO A 235 -25.69 -2.78 9.92
CA PRO A 235 -24.45 -2.03 10.14
C PRO A 235 -24.17 -1.92 11.65
N THR A 236 -23.20 -2.71 12.11
CA THR A 236 -22.75 -2.73 13.50
C THR A 236 -21.63 -1.73 13.78
N GLU A 237 -20.99 -1.20 12.73
CA GLU A 237 -19.85 -0.29 12.80
C GLU A 237 -20.20 1.07 12.16
N PRO A 238 -19.65 2.18 12.67
CA PRO A 238 -19.79 3.47 12.03
C PRO A 238 -19.23 3.43 10.61
N ALA A 239 -19.83 4.23 9.71
CA ALA A 239 -19.39 4.30 8.32
C ALA A 239 -17.90 4.65 8.23
N LEU A 240 -17.16 3.87 7.44
CA LEU A 240 -15.74 4.12 7.19
C LEU A 240 -15.59 5.39 6.32
N PRO A 241 -14.52 6.17 6.53
CA PRO A 241 -14.33 7.40 5.79
C PRO A 241 -13.97 7.15 4.33
N GLY A 242 -14.35 8.09 3.46
CA GLY A 242 -13.81 8.19 2.12
C GLY A 242 -12.32 8.57 2.10
N ARG A 243 -11.74 8.53 0.91
CA ARG A 243 -10.32 8.82 0.68
C ARG A 243 -9.97 10.26 1.04
N THR A 244 -8.83 10.49 1.69
CA THR A 244 -8.36 11.84 2.06
C THR A 244 -7.26 12.38 1.13
N THR A 245 -6.58 11.51 0.39
CA THR A 245 -5.49 11.90 -0.54
C THR A 245 -5.93 12.02 -2.00
N GLY A 246 -5.25 12.87 -2.78
CA GLY A 246 -5.63 13.20 -4.16
C GLY A 246 -6.49 14.45 -4.25
N SER A 247 -6.69 14.98 -5.46
CA SER A 247 -7.57 16.13 -5.67
C SER A 247 -9.04 15.76 -5.40
N LEU A 248 -9.88 16.74 -5.08
CA LEU A 248 -11.30 16.50 -4.84
C LEU A 248 -12.00 15.95 -6.09
N GLU A 249 -11.69 16.52 -7.25
CA GLU A 249 -12.24 16.11 -8.54
C GLU A 249 -11.87 14.66 -8.86
N TRP A 250 -10.62 14.29 -8.60
CA TRP A 250 -10.11 12.94 -8.82
C TRP A 250 -10.80 11.90 -7.92
N ARG A 251 -10.98 12.22 -6.63
CA ARG A 251 -11.69 11.35 -5.69
C ARG A 251 -13.18 11.23 -6.04
N ALA A 252 -13.83 12.34 -6.38
CA ALA A 252 -15.23 12.39 -6.77
C ALA A 252 -15.50 11.56 -8.04
N ALA A 253 -14.65 11.71 -9.06
CA ALA A 253 -14.76 10.96 -10.31
C ALA A 253 -14.65 9.43 -10.11
N ARG A 254 -14.04 8.99 -9.01
CA ARG A 254 -13.88 7.58 -8.65
C ARG A 254 -14.90 7.09 -7.63
N GLY A 255 -15.76 7.96 -7.11
CA GLY A 255 -16.72 7.62 -6.05
C GLY A 255 -16.08 7.36 -4.69
N GLU A 256 -14.85 7.85 -4.45
CA GLU A 256 -14.07 7.55 -3.24
C GLU A 256 -14.31 8.59 -2.11
N LEU A 257 -15.44 9.30 -2.10
CA LEU A 257 -15.71 10.36 -1.11
C LEU A 257 -16.34 9.88 0.21
N GLY A 258 -16.77 8.62 0.27
CA GLY A 258 -17.54 8.05 1.38
C GLY A 258 -19.04 8.11 1.13
#